data_AF-A0A527XKC0-F1
#
_entry.id   AF-A0A527XKC0-F1
#
_cell.length_a   1.000
_cell.length_b   1.000
_cell.length_c   1.000
_cell.angle_alpha   90.00
_cell.angle_beta   90.00
_cell.angle_gamma   90.00
#
_symmetry.space_group_name_H-M   'P 1'
#
loop_
_entity.id
_entity.type
_entity.pdbx_description
1 polymer ?
#
loop_
_entity_poly.entity_id
_entity_poly.type
_entity_poly.pdbx_seq_one_letter_code
_entity_poly.pdbx_strand_id
1 'polypeptide(L)'
;SGIGTTAIQLAAAFGAYVVTTAGSKEKCDACLKLGADRAINYREEDFVAAAKEATDGKGADVILDMVGGDYVARNYEAAAVEGRIVQI
;
A
#
# COMPACT_ATOMS: atom_id res chain seq x y z
N SER A 1 10.23 4.59 -6.56
CA SER A 1 9.75 4.39 -7.95
C SER A 1 8.83 5.54 -8.28
N GLY A 2 8.92 6.13 -9.48
CA GLY A 2 8.15 7.32 -9.86
C GLY A 2 6.63 7.11 -9.82
N ILE A 3 6.17 5.88 -10.07
CA ILE A 3 4.74 5.53 -10.01
C ILE A 3 4.25 5.56 -8.56
N GLY A 4 4.93 4.86 -7.66
CA GLY A 4 4.52 4.79 -6.25
C GLY A 4 4.52 6.16 -5.56
N THR A 5 5.51 7.02 -5.84
CA THR A 5 5.55 8.38 -5.29
C THR A 5 4.38 9.22 -5.79
N THR A 6 4.08 9.16 -7.08
CA THR A 6 2.94 9.87 -7.68
C THR A 6 1.62 9.37 -7.12
N ALA A 7 1.45 8.04 -6.96
CA ALA A 7 0.25 7.44 -6.40
C ALA A 7 -0.01 7.89 -4.97
N ILE A 8 1.03 7.93 -4.11
CA ILE A 8 0.92 8.43 -2.73
C ILE A 8 0.40 9.87 -2.73
N GLN A 9 1.06 10.75 -3.51
CA GLN A 9 0.71 12.17 -3.53
C GLN A 9 -0.70 12.42 -4.06
N LEU A 10 -1.11 11.72 -5.12
CA LEU A 10 -2.46 11.83 -5.67
C LEU A 10 -3.52 11.32 -4.69
N ALA A 11 -3.31 10.13 -4.11
CA ALA A 11 -4.27 9.55 -3.17
C ALA A 11 -4.42 10.42 -1.91
N ALA A 12 -3.32 10.94 -1.36
CA ALA A 12 -3.34 11.87 -0.25
C ALA A 12 -4.07 13.18 -0.62
N ALA A 13 -3.83 13.73 -1.82
CA ALA A 13 -4.53 14.92 -2.30
C ALA A 13 -6.05 14.70 -2.47
N PHE A 14 -6.49 13.47 -2.74
CA PHE A 14 -7.90 13.09 -2.78
C PHE A 14 -8.49 12.74 -1.41
N GLY A 15 -7.71 12.84 -0.33
CA GLY A 15 -8.17 12.54 1.03
C GLY A 15 -8.35 11.05 1.32
N ALA A 16 -7.70 10.18 0.54
CA ALA A 16 -7.66 8.76 0.85
C ALA A 16 -6.70 8.48 2.01
N TYR A 17 -6.95 7.39 2.75
CA TYR A 17 -5.99 6.84 3.70
C TYR A 17 -4.98 5.97 2.94
N VAL A 18 -3.70 6.36 2.95
CA VAL A 18 -2.67 5.81 2.08
C VAL A 18 -1.74 4.87 2.83
N VAL A 19 -1.84 3.58 2.48
CA VAL A 19 -0.88 2.55 2.90
C VAL A 19 0.06 2.24 1.74
N THR A 20 1.37 2.21 2.00
CA THR A 20 2.38 1.89 0.98
C THR A 20 3.43 0.94 1.52
N THR A 21 4.06 0.16 0.65
CA THR A 21 5.19 -0.71 1.00
C THR A 21 6.50 -0.15 0.46
N ALA A 22 7.60 -0.36 1.19
CA ALA A 22 8.95 -0.05 0.73
C ALA A 22 9.99 -1.01 1.33
N GLY A 23 11.16 -1.11 0.71
CA GLY A 23 12.16 -2.13 1.06
C GLY A 23 13.25 -1.69 2.04
N SER A 24 13.14 -0.50 2.64
CA SER A 24 14.04 -0.02 3.69
C SER A 24 13.36 1.06 4.53
N LYS A 25 13.89 1.30 5.74
CA LYS A 25 13.39 2.33 6.64
C LYS A 25 13.44 3.73 6.01
N GLU A 26 14.52 4.08 5.32
CA GLU A 26 14.69 5.39 4.69
C GLU A 26 13.63 5.64 3.62
N LYS A 27 13.26 4.60 2.86
CA LYS A 27 12.20 4.67 1.86
C LYS A 27 10.83 4.79 2.51
N CYS A 28 10.59 4.10 3.63
CA CYS A 28 9.34 4.25 4.39
C CYS A 28 9.20 5.68 4.92
N ASP A 29 10.26 6.23 5.54
CA ASP A 29 10.27 7.60 6.04
C ASP A 29 10.05 8.63 4.90
N ALA A 30 10.56 8.34 3.70
CA ALA A 30 10.30 9.16 2.51
C ALA A 30 8.83 9.07 2.05
N CYS A 31 8.22 7.89 2.06
CA CYS A 31 6.81 7.70 1.74
C CYS A 31 5.88 8.47 2.69
N LEU A 32 6.17 8.48 4.00
CA LEU A 32 5.41 9.25 4.97
C LEU A 32 5.47 10.76 4.67
N LYS A 33 6.66 11.28 4.30
CA LYS A 33 6.83 12.69 3.88
C LYS A 33 6.08 13.04 2.59
N LEU A 34 5.77 12.06 1.75
CA LEU A 34 5.00 12.25 0.52
C LEU A 34 3.49 12.27 0.75
N GLY A 35 3.03 11.94 1.97
CA GLY A 35 1.60 11.91 2.33
C GLY A 35 1.05 10.51 2.57
N ALA A 36 1.89 9.47 2.71
CA ALA A 36 1.41 8.18 3.18
C ALA A 36 1.06 8.24 4.67
N ASP A 37 -0.07 7.67 5.07
CA ASP A 37 -0.46 7.52 6.47
C ASP A 37 0.27 6.34 7.14
N ARG A 38 0.51 5.27 6.37
CA ARG A 38 1.26 4.10 6.82
C ARG A 38 2.26 3.65 5.76
N ALA A 39 3.52 3.52 6.16
CA ALA A 39 4.58 2.95 5.34
C ALA A 39 5.06 1.62 5.96
N ILE A 40 4.98 0.54 5.18
CA ILE A 40 5.26 -0.83 5.57
C ILE A 40 6.61 -1.25 5.01
N ASN A 41 7.55 -1.65 5.87
CA ASN A 41 8.77 -2.27 5.42
C ASN A 41 8.53 -3.76 5.15
N TYR A 42 8.30 -4.13 3.90
CA TYR A 42 7.93 -5.52 3.53
C TYR A 42 9.01 -6.57 3.82
N ARG A 43 10.22 -6.14 4.22
CA ARG A 43 11.30 -7.04 4.66
C ARG A 43 11.27 -7.35 6.15
N GLU A 44 10.56 -6.55 6.93
CA GLU A 44 10.50 -6.62 8.39
C GLU A 44 9.11 -7.04 8.88
N GLU A 45 8.06 -6.68 8.15
CA GLU A 45 6.68 -7.00 8.50
C GLU A 45 5.87 -7.52 7.31
N ASP A 46 4.84 -8.31 7.61
CA ASP A 46 3.92 -8.84 6.63
C ASP A 46 2.94 -7.74 6.17
N PHE A 47 2.99 -7.37 4.89
CA PHE A 47 2.18 -6.26 4.40
C PHE A 47 0.67 -6.54 4.40
N VAL A 48 0.24 -7.80 4.34
CA VAL A 48 -1.18 -8.15 4.34
C VAL A 48 -1.74 -7.94 5.74
N ALA A 49 -1.02 -8.43 6.76
CA ALA A 49 -1.38 -8.22 8.15
C ALA A 49 -1.36 -6.72 8.51
N ALA A 50 -0.29 -6.01 8.13
CA ALA A 50 -0.16 -4.59 8.42
C ALA A 50 -1.20 -3.72 7.70
N ALA A 51 -1.57 -4.05 6.45
CA ALA A 51 -2.65 -3.35 5.74
C ALA A 51 -4.01 -3.57 6.40
N LYS A 52 -4.29 -4.79 6.89
CA LYS A 52 -5.51 -5.07 7.65
C LYS A 52 -5.53 -4.33 8.98
N GLU A 53 -4.44 -4.32 9.73
CA GLU A 53 -4.33 -3.57 10.97
C GLU A 53 -4.58 -2.07 10.74
N ALA A 54 -3.96 -1.50 9.71
CA ALA A 54 -4.12 -0.08 9.36
C ALA A 54 -5.53 0.29 8.87
N THR A 55 -6.38 -0.70 8.60
CA THR A 55 -7.74 -0.50 8.08
C THR A 55 -8.80 -1.15 8.99
N ASP A 56 -8.49 -1.36 10.27
CA ASP A 56 -9.39 -1.99 11.25
C ASP A 56 -9.97 -3.34 10.80
N GLY A 57 -9.17 -4.10 10.06
CA GLY A 57 -9.50 -5.41 9.50
C GLY A 57 -10.28 -5.37 8.18
N LYS A 58 -10.65 -4.18 7.67
CA LYS A 58 -11.43 -4.04 6.43
C LYS A 58 -10.64 -4.45 5.19
N GLY A 59 -9.35 -4.11 5.11
CA GLY A 59 -8.54 -4.23 3.91
C GLY A 59 -8.60 -2.98 3.02
N ALA A 60 -7.84 -3.00 1.93
CA ALA A 60 -7.71 -1.87 1.01
C ALA A 60 -8.85 -1.83 -0.04
N ASP A 61 -9.51 -0.68 -0.18
CA ASP A 61 -10.54 -0.45 -1.20
C ASP A 61 -9.97 -0.40 -2.64
N VAL A 62 -8.71 0.04 -2.77
CA VAL A 62 -7.98 0.08 -4.04
C VAL A 62 -6.53 -0.32 -3.79
N ILE A 63 -6.00 -1.24 -4.59
CA ILE A 63 -4.59 -1.65 -4.59
C ILE A 63 -3.99 -1.36 -5.97
N LEU A 64 -2.85 -0.68 -5.98
CA LEU A 64 -2.02 -0.48 -7.16
C LEU A 64 -0.83 -1.44 -7.11
N ASP A 65 -0.84 -2.47 -7.95
CA ASP A 65 0.18 -3.52 -7.98
C ASP A 65 1.07 -3.39 -9.22
N MET A 66 2.37 -3.20 -9.00
CA MET A 66 3.40 -3.15 -10.04
C MET A 66 4.39 -4.33 -9.98
N VAL A 67 4.18 -5.27 -9.05
CA VAL A 67 5.08 -6.41 -8.84
C VAL A 67 4.52 -7.64 -9.54
N GLY A 68 3.22 -7.90 -9.39
CA GLY A 68 2.58 -9.09 -9.94
C GLY A 68 3.15 -10.40 -9.39
N GLY A 69 2.89 -11.51 -10.09
CA GLY A 69 3.34 -12.84 -9.68
C GLY A 69 2.79 -13.25 -8.32
N ASP A 70 3.68 -13.61 -7.38
CA ASP A 70 3.31 -14.08 -6.04
C ASP A 70 2.56 -13.02 -5.21
N TYR A 71 2.66 -11.74 -5.58
CA TYR A 71 1.91 -10.68 -4.92
C TYR A 71 0.41 -10.69 -5.25
N VAL A 72 0.00 -11.32 -6.35
CA VAL A 72 -1.40 -11.33 -6.79
C VAL A 72 -2.30 -11.92 -5.71
N ALA A 73 -2.00 -13.13 -5.23
CA ALA A 73 -2.79 -13.80 -4.20
C ALA A 73 -2.83 -12.98 -2.90
N ARG A 74 -1.68 -12.44 -2.51
CA ARG A 74 -1.55 -11.63 -1.30
C ARG A 74 -2.31 -10.30 -1.38
N ASN A 75 -2.35 -9.67 -2.55
CA ASN A 75 -3.14 -8.48 -2.80
C ASN A 75 -4.64 -8.78 -2.68
N TYR A 76 -5.11 -9.95 -3.13
CA TYR A 76 -6.49 -10.38 -2.87
C TYR A 76 -6.77 -10.55 -1.37
N GLU A 77 -5.82 -11.08 -0.59
CA GLU A 77 -5.98 -11.21 0.86
C GLU A 77 -5.99 -9.86 1.58
N ALA A 78 -5.26 -8.86 1.07
CA ALA A 78 -5.19 -7.51 1.63
C ALA A 78 -6.34 -6.60 1.18
N ALA A 79 -7.06 -6.96 0.11
CA ALA A 79 -8.16 -6.17 -0.43
C ALA A 79 -9.40 -6.24 0.46
N ALA A 80 -10.15 -5.14 0.50
CA ALA A 80 -11.47 -5.11 1.09
C ALA A 80 -12.48 -5.86 0.23
N VAL A 81 -13.64 -6.18 0.83
CA VAL A 81 -14.83 -6.59 0.06
C VAL A 81 -15.15 -5.49 -0.96
N GLU A 82 -15.39 -5.87 -2.22
CA GLU A 82 -15.56 -4.95 -3.35
C GLU A 82 -14.32 -4.09 -3.70
N GLY A 83 -13.16 -4.45 -3.15
CA GLY A 83 -11.89 -3.82 -3.46
C GLY A 83 -11.48 -4.02 -4.92
N ARG A 84 -10.73 -3.05 -5.46
CA ARG A 84 -10.24 -3.07 -6.84
C ARG A 84 -8.73 -3.18 -6.88
N ILE A 85 -8.22 -4.20 -7.54
CA ILE A 85 -6.78 -4.39 -7.77
C ILE A 85 -6.47 -3.94 -9.20
N VAL A 86 -5.65 -2.91 -9.32
CA VAL A 86 -5.17 -2.40 -10.61
C VAL A 86 -3.73 -2.88 -10.79
N GLN A 87 -3.53 -3.81 -11.71
CA GLN A 87 -2.20 -4.29 -12.10
C GLN A 87 -1.67 -3.47 -13.27
N ILE A 88 -0.42 -3.00 -13.15
CA ILE A 88 0.26 -2.13 -14.12
C ILE A 88 1.63 -2.67 -14.53
#